data_AF-A0A643F0B1-F1
#
_entry.id   AF-A0A643F0B1-F1
#
_cell.length_a   1.000
_cell.length_b   1.000
_cell.length_c   1.000
_cell.angle_alpha   90.00
_cell.angle_beta   90.00
_cell.angle_gamma   90.00
#
_symmetry.space_group_name_H-M   'P 1'
#
loop_
_entity.id
_entity.type
_entity.pdbx_description
1 polymer ?
#
loop_
_entity_poly.entity_id
_entity_poly.type
_entity_poly.pdbx_seq_one_letter_code
_entity_poly.pdbx_strand_id
1 'polypeptide(L)'
;MRISAKKAYKLILTAVHVDGTLIEPFTAKDIRRIISGWHYTDHFSFLASNCDGKQLDNKVLFIRVGRGSYRLPTRLTSAETD
;
A
#
# COMPACT_ATOMS: atom_id res chain seq x y z
N MET A 1 15.80 12.24 1.42
CA MET A 1 15.66 11.41 2.64
C MET A 1 14.58 10.37 2.39
N ARG A 2 14.85 9.08 2.62
CA ARG A 2 13.88 7.99 2.39
C ARG A 2 12.82 8.01 3.48
N ILE A 3 11.54 8.13 3.12
CA ILE A 3 10.45 8.02 4.10
C ILE A 3 10.27 6.58 4.58
N SER A 4 9.76 6.40 5.81
CA SER A 4 9.53 5.07 6.38
C SER A 4 8.35 4.33 5.71
N ALA A 5 8.35 3.00 5.76
CA ALA A 5 7.27 2.15 5.24
C ALA A 5 5.90 2.50 5.84
N LYS A 6 5.84 2.79 7.14
CA LYS A 6 4.61 3.24 7.82
C LYS A 6 4.09 4.57 7.27
N LYS A 7 4.98 5.52 6.99
CA LYS A 7 4.60 6.82 6.40
C LYS A 7 4.16 6.64 4.94
N ALA A 8 4.87 5.83 4.16
CA ALA A 8 4.50 5.48 2.79
C ALA A 8 3.10 4.84 2.71
N TYR A 9 2.81 3.88 3.60
CA TYR A 9 1.49 3.27 3.68
C TYR A 9 0.38 4.29 4.00
N LYS A 10 0.60 5.18 4.98
CA LYS A 10 -0.36 6.24 5.29
C LYS A 10 -0.64 7.16 4.10
N LEU A 11 0.38 7.54 3.33
CA LEU A 11 0.21 8.36 2.14
C LEU A 11 -0.63 7.65 1.07
N ILE A 12 -0.43 6.33 0.89
CA ILE A 12 -1.27 5.53 -0.01
C ILE A 12 -2.71 5.48 0.48
N LEU A 13 -2.95 5.24 1.78
CA LEU A 13 -4.30 5.26 2.36
C LEU A 13 -5.01 6.60 2.12
N THR A 14 -4.33 7.72 2.37
CA THR A 14 -4.87 9.05 2.13
C THR A 14 -5.17 9.26 0.64
N ALA A 15 -4.25 8.89 -0.24
CA ALA A 15 -4.43 9.06 -1.69
C ALA A 15 -5.61 8.25 -2.25
N VAL A 16 -5.88 7.05 -1.71
CA VAL A 16 -7.02 6.22 -2.12
C VAL A 16 -8.34 6.71 -1.50
N HIS A 17 -8.38 6.86 -0.18
CA HIS A 17 -9.64 7.02 0.56
C HIS A 17 -10.05 8.46 0.84
N VAL A 18 -9.08 9.39 0.90
CA VAL A 18 -9.35 10.79 1.26
C VAL A 18 -9.30 11.66 0.02
N ASP A 19 -8.18 11.61 -0.72
CA ASP A 19 -7.97 12.50 -1.86
C ASP A 19 -8.56 11.94 -3.16
N GLY A 20 -8.77 10.62 -3.24
CA GLY A 20 -9.23 9.93 -4.45
C GLY A 20 -8.24 10.05 -5.64
N THR A 21 -6.98 10.38 -5.38
CA THR A 21 -5.94 10.58 -6.39
C THR A 21 -5.25 9.29 -6.81
N LEU A 22 -5.41 8.22 -6.04
CA LEU A 22 -4.96 6.87 -6.38
C LEU A 22 -6.16 5.94 -6.55
N ILE A 23 -6.34 5.42 -7.76
CA ILE A 23 -7.44 4.51 -8.09
C ILE A 23 -6.98 3.07 -7.86
N GLU A 24 -7.82 2.28 -7.20
CA GLU A 24 -7.58 0.86 -7.03
C GLU A 24 -8.11 0.05 -8.24
N PRO A 25 -7.41 -1.01 -8.67
CA PRO A 25 -6.10 -1.44 -8.17
C PRO A 25 -4.96 -0.58 -8.74
N PHE A 26 -3.90 -0.41 -7.95
CA PHE A 26 -2.74 0.42 -8.27
C PHE A 26 -1.45 -0.38 -8.44
N THR A 27 -0.45 0.23 -9.06
CA THR A 27 0.87 -0.35 -9.32
C THR A 27 2.00 0.42 -8.62
N ALA A 28 3.21 -0.14 -8.65
CA ALA A 28 4.43 0.54 -8.20
C ALA A 28 4.66 1.89 -8.91
N LYS A 29 4.21 2.02 -10.17
CA LYS A 29 4.33 3.26 -10.95
C LYS A 29 3.38 4.34 -10.44
N ASP A 30 2.19 3.95 -9.98
CA ASP A 30 1.19 4.90 -9.49
C ASP A 30 1.59 5.43 -8.12
N ILE A 31 2.00 4.55 -7.21
CA ILE A 31 2.45 4.96 -5.86
C ILE A 31 3.76 5.76 -5.89
N ARG A 32 4.56 5.67 -6.95
CA ARG A 32 5.76 6.51 -7.14
C ARG A 32 5.43 8.00 -7.22
N ARG A 33 4.23 8.35 -7.70
CA ARG A 33 3.78 9.75 -7.76
C ARG A 33 3.44 10.30 -6.37
N ILE A 34 3.19 9.41 -5.41
CA ILE A 34 2.76 9.71 -4.04
C ILE A 34 3.95 9.63 -3.07
N ILE A 35 4.85 8.67 -3.29
CA ILE A 35 6.03 8.42 -2.45
C ILE A 35 7.28 8.99 -3.14
N SER A 36 7.70 10.16 -2.69
CA SER A 36 8.94 10.78 -3.16
C SER A 36 10.17 10.27 -2.40
N GLY A 37 11.34 10.33 -3.05
CA GLY A 37 12.63 10.02 -2.43
C GLY A 37 12.99 8.54 -2.33
N TRP A 38 12.21 7.64 -2.93
CA TRP A 38 12.52 6.22 -3.09
C TRP A 38 13.04 5.92 -4.51
N HIS A 39 13.92 4.93 -4.66
CA HIS A 39 14.24 4.42 -5.99
C HIS A 39 13.03 3.69 -6.59
N TYR A 40 13.00 3.56 -7.91
CA TYR A 40 11.86 2.91 -8.56
C TYR A 40 11.65 1.47 -8.06
N THR A 41 12.74 0.71 -7.88
CA THR A 41 12.72 -0.67 -7.37
C THR A 41 12.18 -0.79 -5.94
N ASP A 42 12.38 0.22 -5.09
CA ASP A 42 11.86 0.21 -3.72
C ASP A 42 10.33 0.12 -3.66
N HIS A 43 9.64 0.72 -4.63
CA HIS A 43 8.18 0.69 -4.72
C HIS A 43 7.66 -0.73 -5.00
N PHE A 44 8.35 -1.46 -5.90
CA PHE A 44 8.02 -2.86 -6.17
C PHE A 44 8.27 -3.74 -4.95
N SER A 45 9.44 -3.59 -4.32
CA SER A 45 9.79 -4.35 -3.12
C SER A 45 8.82 -4.08 -1.98
N PHE A 46 8.40 -2.82 -1.80
CA PHE A 46 7.46 -2.45 -0.76
C PHE A 46 6.09 -3.11 -0.96
N LEU A 47 5.51 -3.05 -2.16
CA LEU A 47 4.22 -3.70 -2.44
C LEU A 47 4.33 -5.22 -2.35
N ALA A 48 5.38 -5.81 -2.93
CA ALA A 48 5.55 -7.25 -2.97
C ALA A 48 5.87 -7.86 -1.59
N SER A 49 6.55 -7.14 -0.70
CA SER A 49 6.90 -7.63 0.63
C SER A 49 5.81 -7.46 1.68
N ASN A 50 4.82 -6.59 1.42
CA ASN A 50 3.71 -6.31 2.35
C ASN A 50 2.37 -6.78 1.79
N CYS A 51 2.38 -7.81 0.93
CA CYS A 51 1.16 -8.37 0.34
C CYS A 51 0.76 -9.73 0.94
N ASP A 52 -0.49 -10.11 0.70
CA ASP A 52 -1.14 -11.37 1.10
C ASP A 52 -0.37 -12.64 0.74
N GLY A 53 0.43 -12.62 -0.33
CA GLY A 53 1.23 -13.78 -0.73
C GLY A 53 2.47 -14.06 0.14
N LYS A 54 2.83 -13.19 1.09
CA LYS A 54 4.08 -13.32 1.88
C LYS A 54 3.94 -13.22 3.40
N GLN A 55 2.77 -12.87 3.93
CA GLN A 55 2.58 -12.70 5.38
C GLN A 55 1.51 -13.66 5.91
N LEU A 56 1.91 -14.58 6.80
CA LEU A 56 1.01 -15.48 7.54
C LEU A 56 0.32 -14.80 8.73
N ASP A 57 0.89 -13.70 9.24
CA ASP A 57 0.42 -13.04 10.46
C ASP A 57 -0.33 -11.73 10.16
N ASN A 58 -1.65 -11.84 9.95
CA ASN A 58 -2.73 -10.85 10.20
C ASN A 58 -2.56 -9.34 9.90
N LYS A 59 -1.49 -8.88 9.26
CA LYS A 59 -1.27 -7.45 8.92
C LYS A 59 -0.80 -7.27 7.48
N VAL A 60 -1.49 -7.96 6.57
CA VAL A 60 -1.36 -7.72 5.13
C VAL A 60 -1.74 -6.27 4.85
N LEU A 61 -0.82 -5.48 4.31
CA LEU A 61 -1.09 -4.08 3.94
C LEU A 61 -1.70 -3.97 2.54
N PHE A 62 -1.45 -4.95 1.67
CA PHE A 62 -1.91 -4.95 0.28
C PHE A 62 -2.41 -6.33 -0.15
N ILE A 63 -3.52 -6.37 -0.88
CA ILE A 63 -4.00 -7.58 -1.56
C ILE A 63 -3.47 -7.56 -2.99
N ARG A 64 -2.76 -8.60 -3.40
CA ARG A 64 -2.29 -8.73 -4.78
C ARG A 64 -3.40 -9.27 -5.66
N VAL A 65 -3.95 -8.44 -6.54
CA VAL A 65 -5.00 -8.84 -7.49
C VAL A 65 -4.45 -9.30 -8.84
N GLY A 66 -3.18 -9.02 -9.12
CA GLY A 66 -2.50 -9.43 -10.34
C GLY A 66 -0.99 -9.18 -10.30
N ARG A 67 -0.27 -9.52 -11.36
CA ARG A 67 1.18 -9.28 -11.43
C ARG A 67 1.49 -7.79 -11.36
N GLY A 68 1.98 -7.33 -10.21
CA GLY A 68 2.35 -5.93 -9.99
C GLY A 68 1.16 -4.99 -9.75
N SER A 69 -0.03 -5.54 -9.53
CA SER A 69 -1.27 -4.80 -9.29
C SER A 69 -1.84 -5.18 -7.92
N TYR A 70 -2.16 -4.15 -7.13
CA TYR A 70 -2.48 -4.27 -5.72
C TYR A 70 -3.70 -3.40 -5.36
N ARG A 71 -4.39 -3.79 -4.30
CA ARG A 71 -5.42 -2.97 -3.65
C ARG A 71 -5.23 -3.01 -2.14
N LEU A 72 -5.85 -2.08 -1.45
CA LEU A 72 -5.98 -2.09 0.00
C LEU A 72 -6.98 -3.19 0.41
N PRO A 73 -6.76 -3.83 1.57
CA PRO A 73 -7.72 -4.77 2.12
C PRO A 73 -9.09 -4.11 2.33
N THR A 74 -10.15 -4.77 1.86
CA THR A 74 -11.54 -4.34 2.10
C THR A 74 -11.93 -4.67 3.54
N ARG A 75 -11.39 -3.90 4.51
CA ARG A 75 -11.83 -3.67 5.91
C ARG A 75 -10.66 -3.54 6.90
N LEU A 76 -10.70 -2.46 7.69
CA LEU A 76 -10.93 -2.55 9.13
C LEU A 76 -12.12 -1.62 9.46
N THR A 77 -13.34 -2.07 9.15
CA THR A 77 -14.52 -1.55 9.85
C THR A 77 -14.67 -2.32 11.15
N SER A 78 -14.38 -1.61 12.25
CA SER A 78 -14.77 -1.87 13.65
C SER A 78 -14.08 -3.02 14.43
N ALA A 79 -13.27 -2.66 15.43
CA ALA A 79 -13.36 -3.16 16.83
C ALA A 79 -12.16 -2.68 17.67
N GLU A 80 -12.24 -1.47 18.24
CA GLU A 80 -11.71 -1.16 19.57
C GLU A 80 -12.76 -0.27 20.25
N THR A 81 -13.88 -0.90 20.57
CA THR A 81 -14.67 -0.55 21.75
C THR A 81 -14.59 -1.77 22.65
N ASP A 82 -13.63 -1.76 23.56
CA ASP A 82 -13.75 -2.27 24.94
C ASP A 82 -12.59 -1.70 25.77
#